data_AF-A0A2V5S2P6-F1
#
_entry.id   AF-A0A2V5S2P6-F1
#
_cell.length_a   1.000
_cell.length_b   1.000
_cell.length_c   1.000
_cell.angle_alpha   90.00
_cell.angle_beta   90.00
_cell.angle_gamma   90.00
#
_symmetry.space_group_name_H-M   'P 1'
#
loop_
_entity.id
_entity.type
_entity.pdbx_description
1 polymer ?
#
loop_
_entity_poly.entity_id
_entity_poly.type
_entity_poly.pdbx_seq_one_letter_code
_entity_poly.pdbx_strand_id
1 'polypeptide(L)'
;MRVVNALASHVHQFAAQRSDPRLAQWLQHFPPAVFSERLYQSIELMERYSIELAVDLSRQLNLVERLRKWRSTGELCRLLSFQPRFKFALRWILERLVESGCADAQTNRNIRFYRLRYLPWEADLKRLHSLGLRIDPANAATLDLLDHAASLYPAVANGLQSGDDNLLGP
;
A
#
# COMPACT_ATOMS: atom_id res chain seq x y z
N MET A 1 28.08 10.74 -4.64
CA MET A 1 27.33 10.94 -5.89
C MET A 1 26.46 9.70 -6.11
N ARG A 2 25.17 9.76 -5.77
CA ARG A 2 24.25 8.61 -5.87
C ARG A 2 23.78 8.50 -7.32
N VAL A 3 24.21 7.47 -8.03
CA VAL A 3 23.52 7.01 -9.23
C VAL A 3 22.20 6.41 -8.75
N VAL A 4 21.17 7.25 -8.71
CA VAL A 4 19.79 6.78 -8.55
C VAL A 4 19.50 5.97 -9.79
N ASN A 5 19.28 4.67 -9.60
CA ASN A 5 19.15 3.71 -10.68
C ASN A 5 17.83 4.00 -11.44
N ALA A 6 17.90 4.80 -12.51
CA ALA A 6 16.75 5.22 -13.31
C ALA A 6 15.91 4.03 -13.82
N LEU A 7 16.54 2.85 -13.96
CA LEU A 7 15.89 1.59 -14.30
C LEU A 7 14.96 1.06 -13.20
N ALA A 8 15.29 1.26 -11.91
CA ALA A 8 14.42 0.87 -10.80
C ALA A 8 13.19 1.77 -10.69
N SER A 9 13.32 3.06 -11.05
CA SER A 9 12.20 4.00 -11.02
C SER A 9 11.18 3.74 -12.14
N HIS A 10 11.62 3.31 -13.33
CA HIS A 10 10.72 2.96 -14.44
C HIS A 10 9.89 1.69 -14.22
N VAL A 11 10.44 0.66 -13.55
CA VAL A 11 9.72 -0.60 -13.26
C VAL A 11 8.48 -0.37 -12.37
N HIS A 12 8.44 0.73 -11.62
CA HIS A 12 7.37 1.05 -10.67
C HIS A 12 6.41 2.13 -11.17
N GLN A 13 6.61 2.66 -12.37
CA GLN A 13 5.64 3.59 -12.95
C GLN A 13 4.41 2.83 -13.42
N PHE A 14 3.34 2.92 -12.63
CA PHE A 14 2.04 2.41 -13.04
C PHE A 14 1.47 3.22 -14.21
N ALA A 15 0.91 2.51 -15.17
CA ALA A 15 0.07 3.04 -16.22
C ALA A 15 -1.19 2.17 -16.26
N ALA A 16 -2.37 2.79 -16.24
CA ALA A 16 -3.62 2.06 -16.34
C ALA A 16 -3.67 1.31 -17.67
N GLN A 17 -3.61 -0.02 -17.59
CA GLN A 17 -3.65 -0.88 -18.77
C GLN A 17 -5.08 -1.13 -19.19
N ARG A 18 -5.26 -1.50 -20.45
CA ARG A 18 -6.57 -1.99 -20.90
C ARG A 18 -6.84 -3.37 -20.33
N SER A 19 -8.11 -3.65 -20.07
CA SER A 19 -8.53 -5.01 -19.70
C SER A 19 -8.12 -6.05 -20.73
N ASP A 20 -7.79 -7.26 -20.26
CA ASP A 20 -7.50 -8.40 -21.14
C ASP A 20 -8.75 -8.73 -21.96
N PRO A 21 -8.67 -8.83 -23.31
CA PRO A 21 -9.81 -9.15 -24.15
C PRO A 21 -10.55 -10.45 -23.77
N ARG A 22 -9.86 -11.41 -23.14
CA ARG A 22 -10.46 -12.65 -22.64
C ARG A 22 -11.44 -12.40 -21.50
N LEU A 23 -11.24 -11.35 -20.70
CA LEU A 23 -12.14 -10.95 -19.63
C LEU A 23 -13.53 -10.59 -20.20
N ALA A 24 -13.58 -9.90 -21.35
CA ALA A 24 -14.83 -9.56 -22.01
C ALA A 24 -15.64 -10.81 -22.43
N GLN A 25 -14.97 -11.90 -22.80
CA GLN A 25 -15.63 -13.16 -23.13
C GLN A 25 -16.28 -13.80 -21.90
N TRP A 26 -15.60 -13.78 -20.76
CA TRP A 26 -16.15 -14.30 -19.50
C TRP A 26 -17.31 -13.45 -18.98
N LEU A 27 -17.29 -12.15 -19.24
CA LEU A 27 -18.28 -11.20 -18.75
C LEU A 27 -19.44 -10.95 -19.73
N GLN A 28 -19.51 -11.68 -20.86
CA GLN A 28 -20.43 -11.39 -21.97
C GLN A 28 -21.93 -11.38 -21.59
N HIS A 29 -22.31 -12.04 -20.50
CA HIS A 29 -23.70 -12.11 -20.02
C HIS A 29 -24.01 -11.11 -18.91
N PHE A 30 -23.04 -10.30 -18.46
CA PHE A 30 -23.23 -9.28 -17.45
C PHE A 30 -23.44 -7.90 -18.08
N PRO A 31 -24.17 -6.99 -17.42
CA PRO A 31 -24.34 -5.63 -17.93
C PRO A 31 -22.99 -4.90 -18.05
N PRO A 32 -22.65 -4.31 -19.22
CA PRO A 32 -21.39 -3.58 -19.39
C PRO A 32 -21.23 -2.39 -18.44
N ALA A 33 -22.33 -1.83 -17.94
CA ALA A 33 -22.32 -0.77 -16.94
C ALA A 33 -21.76 -1.22 -15.59
N VAL A 34 -21.87 -2.52 -15.26
CA VAL A 34 -21.34 -3.09 -14.01
C VAL A 34 -19.86 -3.42 -14.17
N PHE A 35 -19.45 -3.95 -15.33
CA PHE A 35 -18.05 -4.31 -15.60
C PHE A 35 -17.50 -3.49 -16.77
N SER A 36 -17.27 -2.21 -16.48
CA SER A 36 -16.71 -1.27 -17.46
C SER A 36 -15.19 -1.26 -17.43
N GLU A 37 -14.57 -0.85 -18.55
CA GLU A 37 -13.14 -0.58 -18.62
C GLU A 37 -12.70 0.42 -17.53
N ARG A 38 -13.57 1.40 -17.24
CA ARG A 38 -13.35 2.37 -16.17
C ARG A 38 -13.24 1.70 -14.80
N LEU A 39 -14.17 0.80 -14.47
CA LEU A 39 -14.13 0.06 -13.21
C LEU A 39 -12.89 -0.83 -13.13
N TYR A 40 -12.55 -1.53 -14.22
CA TYR A 40 -11.33 -2.34 -14.30
C TYR A 40 -10.09 -1.52 -13.96
N GLN A 41 -9.92 -0.37 -14.62
CA GLN A 41 -8.79 0.52 -14.37
C GLN A 41 -8.79 1.13 -12.96
N SER A 42 -9.96 1.43 -12.40
CA SER A 42 -10.09 1.89 -11.01
C SER A 42 -9.64 0.80 -10.02
N ILE A 43 -9.97 -0.47 -10.24
CA ILE A 43 -9.54 -1.59 -9.38
C ILE A 43 -8.02 -1.75 -9.43
N GLU A 44 -7.44 -1.84 -10.63
CA GLU A 44 -5.98 -1.94 -10.82
C GLU A 44 -5.24 -0.76 -10.15
N LEU A 45 -5.81 0.45 -10.29
CA LEU A 45 -5.29 1.61 -9.62
C LEU A 45 -5.37 1.48 -8.09
N MET A 46 -6.50 1.05 -7.52
CA MET A 46 -6.64 0.91 -6.06
C MET A 46 -5.65 -0.11 -5.50
N GLU A 47 -5.43 -1.23 -6.20
CA GLU A 47 -4.42 -2.21 -5.83
C GLU A 47 -3.02 -1.57 -5.83
N ARG A 48 -2.67 -0.83 -6.89
CA ARG A 48 -1.39 -0.11 -6.95
C ARG A 48 -1.28 0.98 -5.88
N TYR A 49 -2.35 1.72 -5.62
CA TYR A 49 -2.40 2.78 -4.63
C TYR A 49 -2.05 2.23 -3.25
N SER A 50 -2.61 1.06 -2.90
CA SER A 50 -2.33 0.39 -1.63
C SER A 50 -0.85 0.05 -1.44
N ILE A 51 -0.16 -0.31 -2.53
CA ILE A 51 1.28 -0.60 -2.52
C ILE A 51 2.09 0.69 -2.33
N GLU A 52 1.80 1.75 -3.09
CA GLU A 52 2.47 3.06 -2.92
C GLU A 52 2.28 3.59 -1.50
N LEU A 53 1.07 3.42 -0.93
CA LEU A 53 0.75 3.82 0.44
C LEU A 53 1.60 3.05 1.45
N ALA A 54 1.72 1.73 1.30
CA ALA A 54 2.55 0.91 2.17
C ALA A 54 4.04 1.25 2.06
N VAL A 55 4.52 1.57 0.86
CA VAL A 55 5.88 2.03 0.61
C VAL A 55 6.15 3.36 1.30
N ASP A 56 5.24 4.32 1.18
CA ASP A 56 5.34 5.61 1.86
C ASP A 56 5.32 5.46 3.39
N LEU A 57 4.31 4.75 3.90
CA LEU A 57 4.18 4.44 5.33
C LEU A 57 5.41 3.72 5.89
N SER A 58 6.05 2.84 5.12
CA SER A 58 7.27 2.16 5.56
C SER A 58 8.41 3.11 5.91
N ARG A 59 8.47 4.28 5.24
CA ARG A 59 9.42 5.35 5.54
C ARG A 59 8.98 6.16 6.74
N GLN A 60 7.73 6.62 6.72
CA GLN A 60 7.17 7.44 7.81
C GLN A 60 7.27 6.73 9.17
N LEU A 61 7.07 5.41 9.18
CA LEU A 61 7.15 4.55 10.36
C LEU A 61 8.57 4.03 10.65
N ASN A 62 9.59 4.50 9.93
CA ASN A 62 10.99 4.12 10.10
C ASN A 62 11.25 2.60 10.02
N LEU A 63 10.50 1.88 9.17
CA LEU A 63 10.59 0.42 9.05
C LEU A 63 11.83 -0.03 8.26
N VAL A 64 12.25 0.77 7.28
CA VAL A 64 13.28 0.39 6.28
C VAL A 64 14.56 -0.14 6.92
N GLU A 65 15.12 0.60 7.87
CA GLU A 65 16.36 0.19 8.55
C GLU A 65 16.14 -1.02 9.47
N ARG A 66 14.96 -1.16 10.04
CA ARG A 66 14.63 -2.25 10.97
C ARG A 66 14.41 -3.59 10.27
N LEU A 67 14.03 -3.55 8.99
CA LEU A 67 13.75 -4.70 8.14
C LEU A 67 14.97 -5.24 7.39
N ARG A 68 16.19 -4.74 7.65
CA ARG A 68 17.43 -5.35 7.13
C ARG A 68 17.67 -6.78 7.64
N LYS A 69 17.02 -7.14 8.75
CA LYS A 69 17.02 -8.49 9.35
C LYS A 69 15.60 -9.02 9.38
N TRP A 70 15.44 -10.34 9.46
CA TRP A 70 14.15 -10.98 9.69
C TRP A 70 13.53 -10.49 11.01
N ARG A 71 12.32 -9.94 10.93
CA ARG A 71 11.56 -9.45 12.10
C ARG A 71 10.09 -9.79 12.00
N SER A 72 9.50 -10.15 13.12
CA SER A 72 8.05 -10.23 13.30
C SER A 72 7.45 -8.85 13.57
N THR A 73 6.13 -8.70 13.37
CA THR A 73 5.42 -7.47 13.72
C THR A 73 5.52 -7.13 15.21
N GLY A 74 5.52 -8.16 16.08
CA GLY A 74 5.69 -7.97 17.52
C GLY A 74 7.07 -7.43 17.90
N GLU A 75 8.14 -7.92 17.26
CA GLU A 75 9.48 -7.36 17.45
C GLU A 75 9.58 -5.93 16.94
N LEU A 76 9.00 -5.63 15.77
CA LEU A 76 9.01 -4.28 15.21
C LEU A 76 8.26 -3.29 16.10
N CYS A 77 7.08 -3.65 16.61
CA CYS A 77 6.36 -2.82 17.57
C CYS A 77 7.21 -2.50 18.80
N ARG A 78 7.91 -3.50 19.38
CA ARG A 78 8.80 -3.26 20.52
C ARG A 78 10.00 -2.36 20.16
N LEU A 79 10.64 -2.59 19.02
CA LEU A 79 11.83 -1.84 18.60
C LEU A 79 11.53 -0.38 18.25
N LEU A 80 10.31 -0.11 17.77
CA LEU A 80 9.86 1.21 17.36
C LEU A 80 8.94 1.87 18.40
N SER A 81 8.78 1.24 19.57
CA SER A 81 7.89 1.70 20.65
C SER A 81 6.44 1.92 20.19
N PHE A 82 5.98 1.16 19.19
CA PHE A 82 4.59 1.22 18.76
C PHE A 82 3.68 0.50 19.75
N GLN A 83 2.44 0.99 19.88
CA GLN A 83 1.44 0.33 20.70
C GLN A 83 1.14 -1.11 20.17
N PRO A 84 0.90 -2.10 21.05
CA PRO A 84 0.77 -3.50 20.65
C PRO A 84 -0.31 -3.79 19.60
N ARG A 85 -1.42 -3.04 19.62
CA ARG A 85 -2.52 -3.19 18.65
C ARG A 85 -2.13 -2.78 17.23
N PHE A 86 -1.11 -1.94 17.06
CA PHE A 86 -0.64 -1.50 15.75
C PHE A 86 -0.05 -2.67 14.92
N LYS A 87 0.24 -3.83 15.54
CA LYS A 87 0.72 -5.02 14.84
C LYS A 87 -0.16 -5.47 13.67
N PHE A 88 -1.47 -5.17 13.68
CA PHE A 88 -2.40 -5.54 12.61
C PHE A 88 -2.23 -4.62 11.39
N ALA A 89 -2.24 -3.31 11.58
CA ALA A 89 -1.93 -2.33 10.55
C ALA A 89 -0.51 -2.55 10.01
N LEU A 90 0.46 -2.77 10.91
CA LEU A 90 1.83 -3.09 10.52
C LEU A 90 1.93 -4.37 9.68
N ARG A 91 1.16 -5.41 10.01
CA ARG A 91 1.10 -6.62 9.16
C ARG A 91 0.62 -6.25 7.77
N TRP A 92 -0.49 -5.52 7.65
CA TRP A 92 -1.03 -5.12 6.35
C TRP A 92 0.02 -4.38 5.49
N ILE A 93 0.75 -3.42 6.08
CA ILE A 93 1.83 -2.70 5.39
C ILE A 93 2.90 -3.68 4.89
N LEU A 94 3.34 -4.60 5.73
CA LEU A 94 4.40 -5.56 5.39
C LEU A 94 3.96 -6.54 4.30
N GLU A 95 2.69 -6.97 4.27
CA GLU A 95 2.18 -7.83 3.20
C GLU A 95 2.14 -7.10 1.85
N ARG A 96 1.78 -5.80 1.81
CA ARG A 96 1.88 -4.99 0.57
C ARG A 96 3.33 -4.86 0.08
N LEU A 97 4.30 -4.73 1.00
CA LEU A 97 5.72 -4.74 0.64
C LEU A 97 6.18 -6.10 0.09
N VAL A 98 5.58 -7.20 0.54
CA VAL A 98 5.86 -8.55 0.01
C VAL A 98 5.25 -8.71 -1.39
N GLU A 99 4.00 -8.31 -1.58
CA GLU A 99 3.30 -8.38 -2.87
C GLU A 99 3.98 -7.55 -3.96
N SER A 100 4.57 -6.42 -3.59
CA SER A 100 5.40 -5.62 -4.51
C SER A 100 6.78 -6.22 -4.81
N GLY A 101 7.16 -7.32 -4.15
CA GLY A 101 8.48 -7.93 -4.24
C GLY A 101 9.59 -7.15 -3.51
N CYS A 102 9.24 -6.10 -2.75
CA CYS A 102 10.19 -5.30 -1.99
C CYS A 102 10.68 -6.02 -0.71
N ALA A 103 9.87 -6.93 -0.17
CA ALA A 103 10.18 -7.72 1.02
C ALA A 103 9.96 -9.22 0.80
N ASP A 104 10.70 -10.03 1.54
CA ASP A 104 10.42 -11.45 1.71
C ASP A 104 9.60 -11.66 2.98
N ALA A 105 8.77 -12.70 2.98
CA ALA A 105 8.09 -13.20 4.18
C ALA A 105 8.36 -14.69 4.38
N GLN A 106 8.49 -15.10 5.64
CA GLN A 106 8.55 -16.51 6.04
C GLN A 106 7.74 -16.75 7.31
N THR A 107 7.23 -17.96 7.48
CA THR A 107 6.46 -18.34 8.68
C THR A 107 7.22 -19.41 9.45
N ASN A 108 7.44 -19.19 10.74
CA ASN A 108 8.03 -20.16 11.66
C ASN A 108 7.15 -20.27 12.91
N ARG A 109 6.67 -21.49 13.22
CA ARG A 109 5.81 -21.76 14.39
C ARG A 109 4.65 -20.77 14.53
N ASN A 110 3.91 -20.54 13.44
CA ASN A 110 2.79 -19.58 13.32
C ASN A 110 3.14 -18.09 13.50
N ILE A 111 4.43 -17.75 13.58
CA ILE A 111 4.89 -16.36 13.58
C ILE A 111 5.42 -16.02 12.20
N ARG A 112 4.88 -14.93 11.63
CA ARG A 112 5.32 -14.41 10.33
C ARG A 112 6.45 -13.41 10.53
N PHE A 113 7.53 -13.59 9.79
CA PHE A 113 8.72 -12.76 9.78
C PHE A 113 8.91 -12.13 8.40
N TYR A 114 9.43 -10.92 8.38
CA TYR A 114 9.63 -10.12 7.18
C TYR A 114 11.05 -9.59 7.13
N ARG A 115 11.58 -9.41 5.92
CA ARG A 115 12.88 -8.80 5.65
C ARG A 115 12.82 -8.07 4.32
N LEU A 116 13.37 -6.87 4.23
CA LEU A 116 13.51 -6.19 2.94
C LEU A 116 14.48 -6.94 2.03
N ARG A 117 14.06 -7.13 0.78
CA ARG A 117 14.88 -7.65 -0.30
C ARG A 117 15.60 -6.52 -1.02
N TYR A 118 14.88 -5.42 -1.24
CA TYR A 118 15.37 -4.20 -1.88
C TYR A 118 14.95 -2.97 -1.08
N LEU A 119 15.62 -1.84 -1.30
CA LEU A 119 15.15 -0.56 -0.78
C LEU A 119 13.85 -0.18 -1.51
N PRO A 120 12.78 0.20 -0.78
CA PRO A 120 11.57 0.70 -1.43
C PRO A 120 11.86 1.93 -2.31
N TRP A 121 11.12 2.12 -3.40
CA TRP A 121 11.19 3.29 -4.29
C TRP A 121 10.44 4.49 -3.71
N GLU A 122 10.77 5.72 -4.09
CA GLU A 122 10.04 6.91 -3.62
C GLU A 122 8.59 6.87 -4.10
N ALA A 123 7.66 6.88 -3.14
CA ALA A 123 6.24 6.75 -3.46
C ALA A 123 5.72 8.01 -4.16
N ASP A 124 4.85 7.84 -5.15
CA ASP A 124 4.23 8.95 -5.89
C ASP A 124 2.70 8.92 -5.78
N LEU A 125 2.21 9.04 -4.54
CA LEU A 125 0.78 9.03 -4.21
C LEU A 125 0.04 10.17 -4.93
N LYS A 126 0.63 11.36 -5.05
CA LYS A 126 0.02 12.51 -5.73
C LYS A 126 -0.27 12.22 -7.20
N ARG A 127 0.67 11.61 -7.92
CA ARG A 127 0.47 11.23 -9.32
C ARG A 127 -0.61 10.16 -9.44
N LEU A 128 -0.61 9.14 -8.57
CA LEU A 128 -1.63 8.10 -8.61
C LEU A 128 -3.03 8.62 -8.25
N HIS A 129 -3.14 9.50 -7.26
CA HIS A 129 -4.39 10.17 -6.90
C HIS A 129 -4.95 10.93 -8.11
N SER A 130 -4.09 11.75 -8.72
CA SER A 130 -4.44 12.49 -9.95
C SER A 130 -4.81 11.56 -11.11
N LEU A 131 -4.16 10.41 -11.24
CA LEU A 131 -4.50 9.40 -12.25
C LEU A 131 -5.87 8.78 -11.97
N GLY A 132 -6.18 8.50 -10.71
CA GLY A 132 -7.47 7.96 -10.31
C GLY A 132 -8.64 8.86 -10.59
N LEU A 133 -8.49 10.16 -10.33
CA LEU A 133 -9.51 11.14 -10.69
C LEU A 133 -9.70 11.26 -12.21
N ARG A 134 -8.64 11.06 -13.01
CA ARG A 134 -8.76 11.04 -14.48
C ARG A 134 -9.42 9.78 -15.01
N ILE A 135 -9.18 8.63 -14.38
CA ILE A 135 -9.84 7.36 -14.73
C ILE A 135 -11.33 7.44 -14.36
N ASP A 136 -11.60 7.77 -13.11
CA ASP A 136 -12.96 7.91 -12.59
C ASP A 136 -13.01 8.97 -11.47
N PRO A 137 -13.66 10.13 -11.72
CA PRO A 137 -13.88 11.13 -10.69
C PRO A 137 -14.63 10.59 -9.45
N ALA A 138 -15.40 9.50 -9.58
CA ALA A 138 -16.09 8.88 -8.45
C ALA A 138 -15.12 8.29 -7.40
N ASN A 139 -13.84 8.09 -7.75
CA ASN A 139 -12.82 7.64 -6.80
C ASN A 139 -12.43 8.71 -5.76
N ALA A 140 -12.81 9.99 -5.96
CA ALA A 140 -12.32 11.11 -5.14
C ALA A 140 -12.48 10.87 -3.63
N ALA A 141 -13.69 10.55 -3.18
CA ALA A 141 -13.96 10.31 -1.77
C ALA A 141 -13.15 9.13 -1.20
N THR A 142 -12.97 8.07 -1.98
CA THR A 142 -12.17 6.91 -1.56
C THR A 142 -10.69 7.26 -1.46
N LEU A 143 -10.14 7.97 -2.44
CA LEU A 143 -8.74 8.38 -2.43
C LEU A 143 -8.45 9.35 -1.27
N ASP A 144 -9.33 10.33 -1.06
CA ASP A 144 -9.20 11.29 0.05
C ASP A 144 -9.27 10.58 1.40
N LEU A 145 -10.17 9.60 1.55
CA LEU A 145 -10.25 8.77 2.75
C LEU A 145 -8.97 7.97 2.99
N LEU A 146 -8.40 7.37 1.95
CA LEU A 146 -7.16 6.59 2.05
C LEU A 146 -5.98 7.48 2.47
N ASP A 147 -5.85 8.66 1.86
CA ASP A 147 -4.82 9.64 2.20
C ASP A 147 -4.96 10.13 3.63
N HIS A 148 -6.20 10.48 4.02
CA HIS A 148 -6.48 10.90 5.37
C HIS A 148 -6.16 9.79 6.38
N ALA A 149 -6.66 8.57 6.15
CA ALA A 149 -6.39 7.43 7.02
C ALA A 149 -4.88 7.18 7.16
N ALA A 150 -4.12 7.20 6.06
CA ALA A 150 -2.68 7.00 6.09
C ALA A 150 -1.94 8.09 6.89
N SER A 151 -2.39 9.35 6.80
CA SER A 151 -1.80 10.46 7.56
C SER A 151 -1.85 10.25 9.09
N LEU A 152 -2.81 9.45 9.57
CA LEU A 152 -3.00 9.16 11.00
C LEU A 152 -2.09 8.02 11.50
N TYR A 153 -1.53 7.19 10.61
CA TYR A 153 -0.79 5.99 11.00
C TYR A 153 0.37 6.27 11.95
N PRO A 154 1.21 7.31 11.76
CA PRO A 154 2.29 7.61 12.70
C PRO A 154 1.79 7.94 14.11
N ALA A 155 0.73 8.74 14.24
CA ALA A 155 0.17 9.10 15.55
C ALA A 155 -0.49 7.89 16.23
N VAL A 156 -1.26 7.11 15.46
CA VAL A 156 -1.86 5.85 15.92
C VAL A 156 -0.78 4.83 16.30
N ALA A 157 0.30 4.69 15.54
CA ALA A 157 1.38 3.77 15.87
C ALA A 157 1.99 4.08 17.24
N ASN A 158 2.15 5.36 17.56
CA ASN A 158 2.69 5.84 18.84
C ASN A 158 1.65 5.90 19.98
N GLY A 159 0.40 5.50 19.73
CA GLY A 159 -0.66 5.51 20.74
C GLY A 159 -1.12 6.91 21.15
N LEU A 160 -0.76 7.95 20.38
CA LEU A 160 -1.20 9.32 20.61
C LEU A 160 -2.68 9.52 20.24
N GLN A 161 -3.20 8.63 19.39
CA GLN A 161 -4.51 8.72 18.76
C GLN A 161 -5.15 7.33 18.57
N SER A 162 -6.46 7.26 18.73
CA SER A 162 -7.29 6.11 18.32
C SER A 162 -7.58 6.19 16.82
N GLY A 163 -7.58 5.06 16.12
CA GLY A 163 -7.86 5.05 14.67
C GLY A 163 -9.29 5.52 14.37
N ASP A 164 -10.26 4.98 15.10
CA ASP A 164 -11.69 5.19 14.85
C ASP A 164 -12.09 6.64 15.20
N ASP A 165 -11.68 7.13 16.38
CA ASP A 165 -12.02 8.47 16.86
C ASP A 165 -11.48 9.59 15.94
N ASN A 166 -10.36 9.34 15.25
CA ASN A 166 -9.80 10.33 14.32
C ASN A 166 -10.36 10.21 12.90
N LEU A 167 -10.86 9.03 12.52
CA LEU A 167 -11.46 8.83 11.19
C LEU A 167 -12.93 9.26 11.15
N LEU A 168 -13.66 9.06 12.25
CA LEU A 168 -15.10 9.25 12.34
C LEU A 168 -15.51 10.42 13.24
N GLY A 169 -14.55 11.02 13.96
CA GLY A 169 -14.81 11.97 15.03
C GLY A 169 -15.10 11.29 16.37
N PRO A 170 -15.23 12.08 17.45
CA PRO A 170 -15.57 11.58 18.78
C PRO A 170 -16.99 11.00 18.86
#